data_AF-X0UMM6-F1
#
_entry.id   AF-X0UMM6-F1
#
_cell.length_a   1.000
_cell.length_b   1.000
_cell.length_c   1.000
_cell.angle_alpha   90.00
_cell.angle_beta   90.00
_cell.angle_gamma   90.00
#
_symmetry.space_group_name_H-M   'P 1'
#
loop_
_entity.id
_entity.type
_entity.pdbx_description
1 polymer ?
#
loop_
_entity_poly.entity_id
_entity_poly.type
_entity_poly.pdbx_seq_one_letter_code
_entity_poly.pdbx_strand_id
1 'polypeptide(L)'
;VLIDTVNPGFEKELGEKIGQVTDLADLDYVVMNHAEPDHAGSIPYIIKVSKEASLITTEKGAKMAKIYYDVPEKRIKTVKDGDVIELGGKTLKFIEAP
;
A
#
# COMPACT_ATOMS: atom_id res chain seq x y z
N VAL A 1 9.24 1.55 1.52
CA VAL A 1 7.80 1.53 1.90
C VAL A 1 7.09 2.74 1.32
N LEU A 2 5.92 2.55 0.72
CA LEU A 2 5.00 3.61 0.31
C LEU A 2 3.80 3.62 1.27
N ILE A 3 3.33 4.79 1.71
CA ILE A 3 2.16 4.92 2.60
C ILE A 3 1.08 5.68 1.83
N ASP A 4 -0.06 5.02 1.66
CA ASP A 4 -1.19 5.42 0.82
C ASP A 4 -0.80 5.72 -0.63
N THR A 5 -1.81 6.00 -1.43
CA THR A 5 -1.66 6.36 -2.83
C THR A 5 -2.57 7.57 -3.15
N VAL A 6 -3.04 7.68 -4.39
CA VAL A 6 -3.82 8.83 -4.85
C VAL A 6 -5.06 8.39 -5.63
N ASN A 7 -5.97 9.34 -5.81
CA ASN A 7 -7.17 9.24 -6.62
C ASN A 7 -6.89 8.69 -8.03
N PRO A 8 -7.82 7.91 -8.64
CA PRO A 8 -7.64 7.43 -10.00
C PRO A 8 -7.41 8.57 -10.99
N GLY A 9 -6.55 8.31 -11.99
CA GLY A 9 -6.10 9.28 -12.98
C GLY A 9 -4.77 9.97 -12.65
N PHE A 10 -4.27 9.83 -11.42
CA PHE A 10 -2.98 10.38 -10.98
C PHE A 10 -1.88 9.32 -10.81
N GLU A 11 -2.11 8.08 -11.23
CA GLU A 11 -1.21 6.94 -10.99
C GLU A 11 0.18 7.21 -11.58
N LYS A 12 0.22 7.72 -12.81
CA LYS A 12 1.49 8.01 -13.51
C LYS A 12 2.24 9.16 -12.86
N GLU A 13 1.54 10.22 -12.47
CA GLU A 13 2.17 11.37 -11.80
C GLU A 13 2.75 10.95 -10.45
N LEU A 14 2.02 10.13 -9.67
CA LEU A 14 2.54 9.54 -8.43
C LEU A 14 3.79 8.71 -8.71
N GLY A 15 3.75 7.84 -9.73
CA GLY A 15 4.89 7.02 -10.12
C GLY A 15 6.11 7.84 -10.55
N GLU A 16 5.92 8.89 -11.35
CA GLU A 16 6.99 9.80 -11.77
C GLU A 16 7.62 10.53 -10.58
N LYS A 17 6.81 10.99 -9.63
CA LYS A 17 7.31 11.66 -8.41
C LYS A 17 8.09 10.71 -7.50
N ILE A 18 7.59 9.50 -7.29
CA ILE A 18 8.32 8.48 -6.51
C ILE A 18 9.63 8.12 -7.23
N GLY A 19 9.60 7.99 -8.57
CA GLY A 19 10.76 7.72 -9.43
C GLY A 19 11.90 8.74 -9.32
N GLN A 20 11.63 9.95 -8.84
CA GLN A 20 12.67 10.95 -8.53
C GLN A 20 13.44 10.65 -7.23
N VAL A 21 12.92 9.76 -6.39
CA VAL A 21 13.50 9.39 -5.09
C VAL A 21 14.01 7.95 -5.09
N THR A 22 13.25 7.02 -5.66
CA THR A 22 13.57 5.59 -5.73
C THR A 22 12.86 4.93 -6.90
N ASP A 23 13.35 3.78 -7.39
CA ASP A 23 12.58 2.98 -8.34
C ASP A 23 11.32 2.43 -7.64
N LEU A 24 10.17 2.49 -8.31
CA LEU A 24 8.94 1.87 -7.83
C LEU A 24 9.10 0.36 -7.69
N ALA A 25 9.87 -0.27 -8.57
CA ALA A 25 10.07 -1.72 -8.55
C ALA A 25 10.70 -2.21 -7.22
N ASP A 26 11.45 -1.34 -6.54
CA ASP A 26 12.19 -1.64 -5.31
C ASP A 26 11.34 -1.52 -4.03
N LEU A 27 10.04 -1.22 -4.15
CA LEU A 27 9.18 -1.13 -2.98
C LEU A 27 8.94 -2.52 -2.35
N ASP A 28 9.33 -2.71 -1.09
CA ASP A 28 9.00 -3.92 -0.33
C ASP A 28 7.56 -3.93 0.22
N TYR A 29 7.04 -2.74 0.55
CA TYR A 29 5.76 -2.56 1.23
C TYR A 29 4.99 -1.36 0.66
N VAL A 30 3.69 -1.56 0.50
CA VAL A 30 2.70 -0.49 0.32
C VAL A 30 1.74 -0.57 1.50
N VAL A 31 1.55 0.50 2.25
CA VAL A 31 0.58 0.58 3.35
C VAL A 31 -0.69 1.23 2.83
N MET A 32 -1.85 0.61 3.04
CA MET A 32 -3.15 1.22 2.80
C MET A 32 -3.82 1.47 4.15
N ASN A 33 -3.81 2.73 4.59
CA ASN A 33 -4.48 3.14 5.82
C ASN A 33 -5.99 3.16 5.63
N HIS A 34 -6.43 3.65 4.47
CA HIS A 34 -7.84 3.83 4.14
C HIS A 34 -8.14 3.35 2.72
N ALA A 35 -9.31 2.74 2.55
CA ALA A 35 -9.67 2.07 1.29
C ALA A 35 -10.43 2.96 0.32
N GLU A 36 -10.74 4.23 0.67
CA GLU A 36 -11.44 5.12 -0.25
C GLU A 36 -10.59 5.44 -1.50
N PRO A 37 -11.20 5.57 -2.69
CA PRO A 37 -10.46 5.68 -3.94
C PRO A 37 -9.50 6.86 -4.03
N ASP A 38 -9.77 7.97 -3.33
CA ASP A 38 -8.90 9.14 -3.28
C ASP A 38 -7.55 8.87 -2.59
N HIS A 39 -7.46 7.80 -1.80
CA HIS A 39 -6.22 7.33 -1.14
C HIS A 39 -5.72 6.00 -1.68
N ALA A 40 -6.60 5.14 -2.19
CA ALA A 40 -6.27 3.76 -2.57
C ALA A 40 -6.40 3.49 -4.07
N GLY A 41 -6.88 4.45 -4.85
CA GLY A 41 -7.21 4.28 -6.27
C GLY A 41 -6.02 3.86 -7.14
N SER A 42 -4.81 4.24 -6.76
CA SER A 42 -3.59 3.90 -7.51
C SER A 42 -2.90 2.62 -7.05
N ILE A 43 -3.40 1.92 -6.03
CA ILE A 43 -2.82 0.65 -5.54
C ILE A 43 -2.64 -0.40 -6.65
N PRO A 44 -3.62 -0.65 -7.55
CA PRO A 44 -3.45 -1.64 -8.63
C PRO A 44 -2.25 -1.32 -9.53
N TYR A 45 -2.01 -0.04 -9.82
CA TYR A 45 -0.87 0.41 -10.60
C TYR A 45 0.44 0.15 -9.86
N ILE A 46 0.53 0.55 -8.58
CA ILE A 46 1.74 0.36 -7.77
C ILE A 46 2.08 -1.13 -7.61
N ILE A 47 1.11 -1.98 -7.28
CA ILE A 47 1.31 -3.43 -7.10
C ILE A 47 1.73 -4.12 -8.41
N LYS A 48 1.26 -3.63 -9.55
CA LYS A 48 1.65 -4.15 -10.87
C LYS A 48 3.11 -3.84 -11.22
N VAL A 49 3.59 -2.64 -10.88
CA VAL A 49 4.98 -2.22 -11.11
C VAL A 49 5.90 -2.87 -10.07
N SER A 50 5.54 -2.78 -8.80
CA SER A 50 6.31 -3.25 -7.65
C SER A 50 6.00 -4.72 -7.38
N LYS A 51 6.59 -5.64 -8.16
CA LYS A 51 6.20 -7.07 -8.18
C LYS A 51 6.50 -7.82 -6.89
N GLU A 52 7.40 -7.33 -6.06
CA GLU A 52 7.75 -7.96 -4.78
C GLU A 52 7.03 -7.30 -3.58
N ALA A 53 6.39 -6.14 -3.79
CA ALA A 53 5.77 -5.37 -2.71
C ALA A 53 4.61 -6.13 -2.03
N SER A 54 4.55 -6.18 -0.71
CA SER A 54 3.34 -6.62 0.00
C SER A 54 2.46 -5.43 0.36
N LEU A 55 1.14 -5.54 0.13
CA LEU A 55 0.16 -4.59 0.63
C LEU A 55 -0.11 -4.85 2.11
N ILE A 56 0.16 -3.88 2.96
CA ILE A 56 -0.08 -3.91 4.41
C ILE A 56 -1.37 -3.17 4.72
N THR A 57 -2.31 -3.82 5.42
CA THR A 57 -3.60 -3.23 5.76
C THR A 57 -4.28 -4.02 6.90
N THR A 58 -5.30 -3.46 7.53
CA THR A 58 -6.18 -4.20 8.47
C THR A 58 -6.94 -5.33 7.76
N GLU A 59 -7.56 -6.25 8.52
CA GLU A 59 -8.40 -7.31 7.94
C GLU A 59 -9.58 -6.75 7.13
N LYS A 60 -10.19 -5.65 7.60
CA LYS A 60 -11.26 -4.95 6.85
C LYS A 60 -10.71 -4.39 5.54
N GLY A 61 -9.57 -3.72 5.57
CA GLY A 61 -8.94 -3.20 4.35
C GLY A 61 -8.48 -4.31 3.40
N ALA A 62 -8.05 -5.48 3.89
CA ALA A 62 -7.74 -6.64 3.04
C ALA A 62 -8.97 -7.12 2.24
N LYS A 63 -10.16 -7.10 2.84
CA LYS A 63 -11.42 -7.40 2.13
C LYS A 63 -11.68 -6.35 1.04
N MET A 64 -11.50 -5.07 1.35
CA MET A 64 -11.70 -3.97 0.39
C MET A 64 -10.68 -3.99 -0.74
N ALA A 65 -9.41 -4.27 -0.45
CA ALA A 65 -8.34 -4.36 -1.44
C ALA A 65 -8.59 -5.48 -2.47
N LYS A 66 -9.15 -6.61 -2.02
CA LYS A 66 -9.56 -7.70 -2.92
C LYS A 66 -10.76 -7.30 -3.80
N ILE A 67 -11.73 -6.59 -3.24
CA ILE A 67 -13.00 -6.26 -3.94
C ILE A 67 -12.83 -5.10 -4.92
N TYR A 68 -12.15 -4.02 -4.52
CA TYR A 68 -12.09 -2.78 -5.27
C TYR A 68 -10.81 -2.60 -6.09
N TYR A 69 -9.73 -3.27 -5.69
CA TYR A 69 -8.39 -3.03 -6.25
C TYR A 69 -7.71 -4.32 -6.78
N ASP A 70 -8.44 -5.43 -6.83
CA ASP A 70 -7.99 -6.73 -7.35
C ASP A 70 -6.63 -7.20 -6.81
N VAL A 71 -6.30 -6.82 -5.56
CA VAL A 71 -5.01 -7.15 -4.97
C VAL A 71 -5.00 -8.65 -4.63
N PRO A 72 -4.05 -9.45 -5.15
CA PRO A 72 -3.99 -10.88 -4.87
C PRO A 72 -3.80 -11.15 -3.38
N GLU A 73 -4.55 -12.08 -2.81
CA GLU A 73 -4.48 -12.40 -1.38
C GLU A 73 -3.08 -12.74 -0.89
N LYS A 74 -2.28 -13.45 -1.71
CA LYS A 74 -0.87 -13.76 -1.41
C LYS A 74 0.05 -12.54 -1.30
N ARG A 75 -0.37 -11.39 -1.81
CA ARG A 75 0.34 -10.11 -1.75
C ARG A 75 -0.17 -9.21 -0.62
N ILE A 76 -1.15 -9.66 0.17
CA ILE A 76 -1.70 -8.90 1.30
C ILE A 76 -1.14 -9.47 2.60
N LYS A 77 -0.58 -8.59 3.42
CA LYS A 77 -0.18 -8.89 4.79
C LYS A 77 -1.06 -8.07 5.74
N THR A 78 -1.84 -8.77 6.55
CA THR A 78 -2.74 -8.12 7.51
C THR A 78 -1.99 -7.68 8.77
N VAL A 79 -2.41 -6.56 9.34
CA VAL A 79 -1.97 -6.03 10.63
C VAL A 79 -3.17 -5.76 11.53
N LYS A 80 -2.95 -5.77 12.85
CA LYS A 80 -3.93 -5.45 13.89
C LYS A 80 -3.49 -4.21 14.68
N ASP A 81 -4.40 -3.69 15.49
CA ASP A 81 -4.07 -2.62 16.44
C ASP A 81 -2.84 -2.94 17.29
N GLY A 82 -1.89 -2.00 17.30
CA GLY A 82 -0.64 -2.10 18.04
C GLY A 82 0.47 -2.89 17.35
N ASP A 83 0.22 -3.57 16.23
CA ASP A 83 1.25 -4.31 15.48
C ASP A 83 2.37 -3.37 15.03
N VAL A 84 3.58 -3.93 14.90
CA VAL A 84 4.79 -3.22 14.49
C VAL A 84 5.47 -3.92 13.32
N ILE A 85 5.89 -3.14 12.33
CA ILE A 85 6.76 -3.59 11.23
C ILE A 85 8.11 -2.87 11.31
N GLU A 86 9.19 -3.65 11.32
CA GLU A 86 10.57 -3.17 11.23
C GLU A 86 10.92 -2.81 9.78
N LEU A 87 11.59 -1.67 9.59
CA LEU A 87 12.04 -1.17 8.29
C LEU A 87 13.58 -1.09 8.18
N GLY A 88 14.31 -1.80 9.05
CA GLY A 88 15.78 -1.77 9.04
C GLY A 88 16.36 -0.47 9.61
N GLY A 89 15.86 -0.03 10.77
CA GLY A 89 16.35 1.16 11.48
C GLY A 89 15.24 2.14 11.90
N LYS A 90 14.02 1.91 11.41
CA LYS A 90 12.79 2.55 11.87
C LYS A 90 11.70 1.51 12.03
N THR A 91 10.64 1.87 12.74
CA THR A 91 9.45 1.04 12.91
C THR A 91 8.20 1.77 12.44
N LEU A 92 7.23 1.01 11.93
CA LEU A 92 5.86 1.45 11.74
C LEU A 92 4.99 0.75 12.77
N LYS A 93 4.29 1.52 13.60
CA LYS A 93 3.26 1.01 14.50
C LYS A 93 1.89 1.33 13.91
N PHE A 94 1.03 0.32 13.85
CA PHE A 94 -0.33 0.45 13.33
C PHE A 94 -1.30 0.70 14.48
N ILE A 95 -2.21 1.67 14.31
CA ILE A 95 -3.25 2.01 15.27
C ILE A 95 -4.57 1.99 14.52
N GLU A 96 -5.54 1.21 15.00
CA GLU A 96 -6.86 1.16 14.37
C GLU A 96 -7.70 2.37 14.79
N ALA A 97 -8.29 3.04 13.79
CA ALA A 97 -9.24 4.14 13.96
C ALA A 97 -10.52 3.80 13.17
N PRO A 98 -11.41 2.94 13.72
CA PRO A 98 -12.51 2.34 12.99
C PRO A 98 -13.66 3.30 12.63
#